data_AF-A0A4Q3H835-F1
#
_entry.id   AF-A0A4Q3H835-F1
#
_cell.length_a   1.000
_cell.length_b   1.000
_cell.length_c   1.000
_cell.angle_alpha   90.00
_cell.angle_beta   90.00
_cell.angle_gamma   90.00
#
_symmetry.space_group_name_H-M   'P 1'
#
loop_
_entity.id
_entity.type
_entity.pdbx_description
1 polymer ?
#
loop_
_entity_poly.entity_id
_entity_poly.type
_entity_poly.pdbx_seq_one_letter_code
_entity_poly.pdbx_strand_id
1 'polypeptide(L)'
;FPQNDPGPHTLLTGEPPRENLEKLFWLMARFGGYFGIINNMGARFTASAGDFGPVMEELGARGVGYIDDGSSNRSVSAQLASANKVPYARASMLIDANPARSSILSALASLETEAMEHGSAIGIVSALPISIQAVSEWSAELDGKGIALVPASALMQ
;
A
#
# COMPACT_ATOMS: atom_id res chain seq x y z
N PHE A 1 8.77 -13.98 -9.69
CA PHE A 1 9.47 -13.69 -10.95
C PHE A 1 10.51 -14.78 -11.27
N PRO A 2 10.62 -15.26 -12.52
CA PRO A 2 9.81 -14.84 -13.67
C PRO A 2 8.44 -15.50 -13.76
N GLN A 3 8.15 -16.55 -12.98
CA GLN A 3 6.87 -17.28 -13.07
C GLN A 3 5.63 -16.42 -12.76
N ASN A 4 5.78 -15.39 -11.92
CA ASN A 4 4.81 -14.32 -11.72
C ASN A 4 5.45 -13.02 -12.21
N ASP A 5 4.89 -12.48 -13.29
CA ASP A 5 5.28 -11.22 -13.93
C ASP A 5 4.07 -10.25 -13.92
N PRO A 6 4.08 -9.22 -13.04
CA PRO A 6 3.04 -8.20 -13.00
C PRO A 6 2.92 -7.36 -14.28
N GLY A 7 3.95 -7.36 -15.14
CA GLY A 7 3.96 -6.61 -16.39
C GLY A 7 5.31 -5.99 -16.73
N PRO A 8 5.41 -5.32 -17.90
CA PRO A 8 6.67 -4.89 -18.50
C PRO A 8 7.43 -3.81 -17.70
N HIS A 9 6.75 -3.09 -16.80
CA HIS A 9 7.34 -2.06 -15.95
C HIS A 9 7.52 -2.51 -14.50
N THR A 10 7.59 -3.83 -14.26
CA THR A 10 7.93 -4.37 -12.94
C THR A 10 9.35 -3.94 -12.56
N LEU A 11 9.48 -3.35 -11.37
CA LEU A 11 10.78 -3.05 -10.78
C LEU A 11 11.42 -4.34 -10.26
N LEU A 12 12.66 -4.60 -10.63
CA LEU A 12 13.35 -5.86 -10.39
C LEU A 12 14.61 -5.68 -9.55
N THR A 13 14.86 -6.63 -8.66
CA THR A 13 16.11 -6.67 -7.89
C THR A 13 17.28 -7.05 -8.76
N GLY A 14 18.43 -6.40 -8.59
CA GLY A 14 19.64 -6.66 -9.36
C GLY A 14 19.66 -5.98 -10.74
N GLU A 15 18.61 -5.23 -11.09
CA GLU A 15 18.69 -4.30 -12.22
C GLU A 15 19.46 -3.04 -11.82
N PRO A 16 20.16 -2.39 -12.76
CA PRO A 16 20.73 -1.08 -12.53
C PRO A 16 19.67 -0.09 -12.01
N PRO A 17 19.98 0.74 -10.99
CA PRO A 17 19.01 1.67 -10.42
C PRO A 17 18.29 2.54 -11.46
N ARG A 18 19.03 2.99 -12.49
CA ARG A 18 18.48 3.78 -13.59
C ARG A 18 17.34 3.07 -14.32
N GLU A 19 17.42 1.76 -14.55
CA GLU A 19 16.37 1.01 -15.25
C GLU A 19 15.09 0.92 -14.42
N ASN A 20 15.23 0.66 -13.12
CA ASN A 20 14.11 0.70 -12.18
C ASN A 20 13.48 2.09 -12.10
N LEU A 21 14.29 3.15 -12.10
CA LEU A 21 13.80 4.53 -12.08
C LEU A 21 13.08 4.92 -13.38
N GLU A 22 13.58 4.49 -14.55
CA GLU A 22 12.89 4.71 -15.83
C GLU A 22 11.50 4.05 -15.84
N LYS A 23 11.37 2.83 -15.29
CA LYS A 23 10.07 2.15 -15.10
C LYS A 23 9.18 2.88 -14.11
N LEU A 24 9.73 3.31 -12.97
CA LEU A 24 9.01 4.10 -11.97
C LEU A 24 8.44 5.37 -12.57
N PHE A 25 9.24 6.14 -13.29
CA PHE A 25 8.81 7.40 -13.91
C PHE A 25 7.76 7.17 -14.99
N TRP A 26 7.89 6.09 -15.77
CA TRP A 26 6.87 5.70 -16.73
C TRP A 26 5.50 5.47 -16.04
N LEU A 27 5.50 4.72 -14.93
CA LEU A 27 4.31 4.41 -14.14
C LEU A 27 3.71 5.69 -13.53
N MET A 28 4.55 6.51 -12.90
CA MET A 28 4.16 7.78 -12.27
C MET A 28 3.60 8.80 -13.27
N ALA A 29 3.94 8.70 -14.56
CA ALA A 29 3.44 9.55 -15.62
C ALA A 29 2.07 9.11 -16.19
N ARG A 30 1.52 7.96 -15.78
CA ARG A 30 0.25 7.45 -16.34
C ARG A 30 -0.97 8.29 -15.93
N PHE A 31 -0.94 8.86 -14.73
CA PHE A 31 -1.97 9.77 -14.24
C PHE A 31 -1.34 10.70 -13.20
N GLY A 32 -2.00 11.81 -12.86
CA GLY A 32 -1.55 12.75 -11.82
C GLY A 32 -2.55 12.85 -10.67
N GLY A 33 -2.22 13.66 -9.66
CA GLY A 33 -3.12 13.95 -8.53
C GLY A 33 -3.11 12.92 -7.40
N TYR A 34 -2.20 11.95 -7.41
CA TYR A 34 -1.97 11.04 -6.28
C TYR A 34 -1.06 11.71 -5.22
N PHE A 35 -1.26 11.34 -3.95
CA PHE A 35 -0.39 11.76 -2.85
C PHE A 35 0.74 10.77 -2.58
N GLY A 36 0.63 9.54 -3.09
CA GLY A 36 1.56 8.45 -2.78
C GLY A 36 1.41 7.27 -3.72
N ILE A 37 2.32 6.31 -3.59
CA ILE A 37 2.30 5.02 -4.29
C ILE A 37 2.21 3.87 -3.28
N ILE A 38 1.78 2.70 -3.75
CA ILE A 38 1.69 1.46 -2.97
C ILE A 38 2.30 0.31 -3.78
N ASN A 39 2.95 -0.65 -3.11
CA ASN A 39 3.45 -1.83 -3.80
C ASN A 39 2.31 -2.78 -4.21
N ASN A 40 2.51 -3.47 -5.33
CA ASN A 40 1.75 -4.64 -5.71
C ASN A 40 2.71 -5.82 -5.74
N MET A 41 2.50 -6.82 -4.89
CA MET A 41 3.47 -7.89 -4.65
C MET A 41 4.81 -7.30 -4.15
N GLY A 42 5.92 -7.60 -4.83
CA GLY A 42 7.19 -6.94 -4.56
C GLY A 42 7.93 -7.44 -3.32
N ALA A 43 7.55 -8.58 -2.70
CA ALA A 43 8.18 -9.08 -1.48
C ALA A 43 9.72 -9.21 -1.54
N ARG A 44 10.28 -9.52 -2.71
CA ARG A 44 11.74 -9.55 -2.94
C ARG A 44 12.33 -8.15 -3.11
N PHE A 45 11.62 -7.26 -3.81
CA PHE A 45 12.06 -5.88 -4.08
C PHE A 45 12.04 -5.03 -2.82
N THR A 46 10.93 -5.05 -2.07
CA THR A 46 10.75 -4.32 -0.81
C THR A 46 11.73 -4.76 0.28
N ALA A 47 12.31 -5.96 0.19
CA ALA A 47 13.33 -6.47 1.11
C ALA A 47 14.77 -6.12 0.69
N SER A 48 14.98 -5.49 -0.48
CA SER A 48 16.31 -5.14 -0.99
C SER A 48 16.58 -3.65 -0.80
N ALA A 49 17.38 -3.30 0.22
CA ALA A 49 17.76 -1.90 0.47
C ALA A 49 18.51 -1.27 -0.70
N GLY A 50 19.35 -2.04 -1.41
CA GLY A 50 20.13 -1.54 -2.54
C GLY A 50 19.28 -1.23 -3.78
N ASP A 51 18.23 -2.03 -4.03
CA ASP A 51 17.35 -1.82 -5.18
C ASP A 51 16.22 -0.82 -4.86
N PHE A 52 15.70 -0.85 -3.64
CA PHE A 52 14.57 -0.03 -3.22
C PHE A 52 14.98 1.37 -2.74
N GLY A 53 16.21 1.52 -2.22
CA GLY A 53 16.73 2.81 -1.75
C GLY A 53 16.61 3.95 -2.77
N PRO A 54 17.09 3.78 -4.02
CA PRO A 54 16.98 4.82 -5.06
C PRO A 54 15.54 5.21 -5.39
N VAL A 55 14.59 4.26 -5.32
CA VAL A 55 13.17 4.57 -5.52
C VAL A 55 12.66 5.44 -4.38
N MET A 56 12.98 5.10 -3.13
CA MET A 56 12.54 5.88 -1.97
C MET A 56 13.17 7.28 -1.92
N GLU A 57 14.41 7.43 -2.38
CA GLU A 57 15.07 8.73 -2.56
C GLU A 57 14.29 9.61 -3.55
N GLU A 58 13.90 9.06 -4.70
CA GLU A 58 13.07 9.77 -5.69
C GLU A 58 11.70 10.16 -5.15
N LEU A 59 11.04 9.27 -4.37
CA LEU A 59 9.77 9.61 -3.73
C LEU A 59 9.93 10.78 -2.76
N GLY A 60 11.00 10.77 -1.95
CA GLY A 60 11.31 11.82 -0.98
C GLY A 60 11.57 13.16 -1.66
N ALA A 61 12.37 13.15 -2.73
CA ALA A 61 12.66 14.35 -3.52
C ALA A 61 11.40 14.97 -4.17
N ARG A 62 10.37 14.16 -4.44
CA ARG A 62 9.12 14.60 -5.07
C ARG A 62 7.99 14.90 -4.08
N GLY A 63 8.20 14.64 -2.79
CA GLY A 63 7.15 14.75 -1.77
C GLY A 63 6.00 13.75 -1.98
N VAL A 64 6.29 12.59 -2.59
CA VAL A 64 5.30 11.53 -2.84
C VAL A 64 5.41 10.51 -1.71
N GLY A 65 4.28 10.17 -1.09
CA GLY A 65 4.23 9.19 -0.02
C GLY A 65 4.38 7.74 -0.49
N TYR A 66 4.68 6.83 0.43
CA TYR A 66 4.70 5.40 0.19
C TYR A 66 3.82 4.65 1.20
N ILE A 67 2.92 3.83 0.70
CA ILE A 67 2.16 2.87 1.50
C ILE A 67 2.77 1.48 1.26
N ASP A 68 3.18 0.80 2.33
CA ASP A 68 3.54 -0.62 2.28
C ASP A 68 2.27 -1.46 2.46
N ASP A 69 1.99 -2.38 1.52
CA ASP A 69 0.80 -3.22 1.58
C ASP A 69 0.82 -4.28 2.70
N GLY A 70 1.92 -4.38 3.44
CA GLY A 70 2.08 -5.31 4.55
C GLY A 70 2.41 -6.73 4.14
N SER A 71 2.41 -7.06 2.84
CA SER A 71 2.53 -8.44 2.34
C SER A 71 3.92 -9.07 2.57
N SER A 72 4.94 -8.26 2.86
CA SER A 72 6.30 -8.71 3.16
C SER A 72 6.74 -8.30 4.55
N ASN A 73 6.97 -9.30 5.43
CA ASN A 73 7.55 -9.09 6.77
C ASN A 73 9.03 -8.70 6.74
N ARG A 74 9.69 -8.83 5.57
CA ARG A 74 11.10 -8.46 5.37
C ARG A 74 11.25 -7.11 4.69
N SER A 75 10.16 -6.39 4.47
CA SER A 75 10.20 -5.07 3.84
C SER A 75 11.08 -4.12 4.65
N VAL A 76 11.97 -3.41 3.97
CA VAL A 76 12.80 -2.33 4.53
C VAL A 76 12.19 -0.94 4.25
N SER A 77 10.96 -0.89 3.75
CA SER A 77 10.25 0.33 3.36
C SER A 77 10.22 1.38 4.45
N ALA A 78 9.87 1.02 5.69
CA ALA A 78 9.79 1.95 6.82
C ALA A 78 11.13 2.63 7.10
N GLN A 79 12.23 1.85 7.09
CA GLN A 79 13.58 2.38 7.31
C GLN A 79 13.98 3.33 6.19
N LEU A 80 13.75 2.94 4.93
CA LEU A 80 14.08 3.76 3.78
C LEU A 80 13.23 5.03 3.72
N ALA A 81 11.94 4.95 4.04
CA ALA A 81 11.05 6.08 4.03
C ALA A 81 11.46 7.12 5.09
N SER A 82 11.79 6.65 6.31
CA SER A 82 12.35 7.49 7.37
C SER A 82 13.66 8.17 6.93
N ALA A 83 14.59 7.43 6.32
CA ALA A 83 15.86 7.97 5.85
C ALA A 83 15.71 9.04 4.75
N ASN A 84 14.67 8.92 3.92
CA ASN A 84 14.44 9.81 2.78
C ASN A 84 13.32 10.84 3.01
N LYS A 85 12.77 10.92 4.23
CA LYS A 85 11.65 11.82 4.59
C LYS A 85 10.42 11.63 3.71
N VAL A 86 10.13 10.38 3.35
CA VAL A 86 8.93 10.00 2.61
C VAL A 86 7.79 9.81 3.60
N PRO A 87 6.64 10.50 3.43
CA PRO A 87 5.44 10.18 4.19
C PRO A 87 5.13 8.69 4.04
N TYR A 88 4.94 8.00 5.16
CA TYR A 88 4.87 6.56 5.17
C TYR A 88 3.67 6.04 5.95
N ALA A 89 3.08 4.96 5.46
CA ALA A 89 2.17 4.13 6.23
C ALA A 89 2.34 2.65 5.84
N ARG A 90 1.95 1.75 6.74
CA ARG A 90 1.85 0.31 6.46
C ARG A 90 0.40 -0.10 6.64
N ALA A 91 -0.14 -0.84 5.67
CA ALA A 91 -1.46 -1.41 5.79
C ALA A 91 -1.49 -2.51 6.86
N SER A 92 -2.59 -2.54 7.62
CA SER A 92 -2.83 -3.53 8.66
C SER A 92 -3.24 -4.86 8.05
N MET A 93 -4.06 -4.84 7.00
CA MET A 93 -4.59 -6.07 6.38
C MET A 93 -5.11 -5.88 4.95
N LEU A 94 -5.10 -6.98 4.19
CA LEU A 94 -5.84 -7.12 2.94
C LEU A 94 -7.23 -7.68 3.24
N ILE A 95 -8.27 -6.89 2.99
CA ILE A 95 -9.65 -7.14 3.38
C ILE A 95 -10.29 -8.28 2.58
N ASP A 96 -9.94 -8.41 1.29
CA ASP A 96 -10.54 -9.36 0.37
C ASP A 96 -9.58 -10.45 -0.11
N ALA A 97 -8.60 -10.80 0.74
CA ALA A 97 -7.70 -11.95 0.49
C ALA A 97 -8.47 -13.25 0.20
N ASN A 98 -9.63 -13.43 0.86
CA ASN A 98 -10.66 -14.39 0.47
C ASN A 98 -11.90 -13.62 -0.01
N PRO A 99 -12.26 -13.68 -1.31
CA PRO A 99 -13.35 -12.89 -1.89
C PRO A 99 -14.76 -13.47 -1.58
N ALA A 100 -14.95 -14.03 -0.39
CA ALA A 100 -16.23 -14.44 0.14
C ALA A 100 -16.78 -13.34 1.06
N ARG A 101 -18.07 -13.00 0.92
CA ARG A 101 -18.71 -11.92 1.70
C ARG A 101 -18.49 -12.03 3.21
N SER A 102 -18.64 -13.24 3.77
CA SER A 102 -18.43 -13.47 5.20
C SER A 102 -16.97 -13.22 5.64
N SER A 103 -15.99 -13.61 4.82
CA SER A 103 -14.58 -13.34 5.08
C SER A 103 -14.25 -11.84 5.02
N ILE A 104 -14.79 -11.14 4.03
CA ILE A 104 -14.64 -9.68 3.89
C ILE A 104 -15.23 -8.95 5.11
N LEU A 105 -16.45 -9.30 5.53
CA LEU A 105 -17.08 -8.69 6.71
C LEU A 105 -16.29 -8.99 8.00
N SER A 106 -15.74 -10.20 8.14
CA SER A 106 -14.87 -10.54 9.27
C SER A 106 -13.57 -9.73 9.27
N ALA A 107 -12.98 -9.49 8.10
CA ALA A 107 -11.77 -8.67 7.98
C ALA A 107 -12.07 -7.20 8.29
N LEU A 108 -13.20 -6.66 7.82
CA LEU A 108 -13.65 -5.30 8.16
C LEU A 108 -13.88 -5.12 9.66
N ALA A 109 -14.50 -6.09 10.34
CA ALA A 109 -14.66 -6.06 11.80
C ALA A 109 -13.30 -6.12 12.54
N SER A 110 -12.33 -6.85 11.97
CA SER A 110 -10.96 -6.88 12.51
C SER A 110 -10.26 -5.54 12.32
N LEU A 111 -10.46 -4.87 11.17
CA LEU A 111 -9.94 -3.54 10.90
C LEU A 111 -10.53 -2.49 11.86
N GLU A 112 -11.83 -2.58 12.17
CA GLU A 112 -12.46 -1.72 13.20
C GLU A 112 -11.79 -1.91 14.56
N THR A 113 -11.55 -3.16 14.97
CA THR A 113 -10.89 -3.48 16.24
C THR A 113 -9.49 -2.89 16.29
N GLU A 114 -8.69 -3.10 15.24
CA GLU A 114 -7.34 -2.53 15.11
C GLU A 114 -7.36 -1.00 15.20
N ALA A 115 -8.31 -0.34 14.53
CA ALA A 115 -8.45 1.11 14.56
C ALA A 115 -8.82 1.63 15.96
N MET A 116 -9.67 0.93 16.69
CA MET A 116 -10.03 1.30 18.06
C MET A 116 -8.88 1.09 19.05
N GLU A 117 -8.07 0.04 18.86
CA GLU A 117 -6.94 -0.28 19.75
C GLU A 117 -5.73 0.63 19.50
N HIS A 118 -5.43 0.95 18.23
CA HIS A 118 -4.23 1.70 17.85
C HIS A 118 -4.51 3.15 17.42
N GLY A 119 -5.78 3.58 17.45
CA GLY A 119 -6.23 4.91 17.06
C GLY A 119 -6.43 5.09 15.55
N SER A 120 -5.86 4.20 14.72
CA SER A 120 -6.09 4.17 13.27
C SER A 120 -5.69 2.82 12.70
N ALA A 121 -6.27 2.44 11.57
CA ALA A 121 -5.87 1.27 10.79
C ALA A 121 -6.08 1.52 9.30
N ILE A 122 -5.29 0.84 8.45
CA ILE A 122 -5.42 0.92 6.99
C ILE A 122 -5.73 -0.47 6.45
N GLY A 123 -6.89 -0.62 5.81
CA GLY A 123 -7.27 -1.80 5.06
C GLY A 123 -7.07 -1.61 3.56
N ILE A 124 -6.57 -2.62 2.88
CA ILE A 124 -6.49 -2.65 1.41
C ILE A 124 -7.60 -3.55 0.88
N VAL A 125 -8.19 -3.16 -0.25
CA VAL A 125 -9.23 -3.93 -0.91
C VAL A 125 -9.04 -3.86 -2.43
N SER A 126 -9.36 -4.94 -3.13
CA SER A 126 -9.39 -4.97 -4.59
C SER A 126 -10.75 -4.50 -5.12
N ALA A 127 -10.78 -4.01 -6.36
CA ALA A 127 -12.00 -3.54 -7.01
C ALA A 127 -12.92 -4.68 -7.50
N LEU A 128 -13.16 -5.69 -6.66
CA LEU A 128 -14.10 -6.77 -6.94
C LEU A 128 -15.54 -6.30 -6.64
N PRO A 129 -16.56 -6.68 -7.42
CA PRO A 129 -17.94 -6.28 -7.17
C PRO A 129 -18.42 -6.57 -5.73
N ILE A 130 -18.07 -7.75 -5.20
CA ILE A 130 -18.45 -8.15 -3.84
C ILE A 130 -17.72 -7.32 -2.77
N SER A 131 -16.46 -6.97 -3.00
CA SER A 131 -15.68 -6.14 -2.09
C SER A 131 -16.21 -4.71 -2.06
N ILE A 132 -16.52 -4.13 -3.22
CA ILE A 132 -17.10 -2.79 -3.33
C ILE A 132 -18.45 -2.74 -2.60
N GLN A 133 -19.31 -3.74 -2.80
CA GLN A 133 -20.59 -3.80 -2.11
C GLN A 133 -20.42 -3.87 -0.58
N ALA A 134 -19.59 -4.79 -0.10
CA ALA A 134 -19.37 -4.97 1.34
C ALA A 134 -18.76 -3.73 2.00
N VAL A 135 -17.76 -3.10 1.38
CA VAL A 135 -17.14 -1.86 1.90
C VAL A 135 -18.14 -0.69 1.88
N SER A 136 -18.99 -0.59 0.86
CA SER A 136 -20.01 0.46 0.79
C SER A 136 -21.03 0.33 1.92
N GLU A 137 -21.56 -0.88 2.13
CA GLU A 137 -22.49 -1.18 3.23
C GLU A 137 -21.85 -0.91 4.60
N TRP A 138 -20.63 -1.43 4.81
CA TRP A 138 -19.85 -1.24 6.03
C TRP A 138 -19.55 0.23 6.36
N SER A 139 -19.12 1.00 5.36
CA SER A 139 -18.75 2.40 5.56
C SER A 139 -19.91 3.27 6.02
N ALA A 140 -21.14 2.94 5.63
CA ALA A 140 -22.36 3.65 6.05
C ALA A 140 -22.68 3.44 7.55
N GLU A 141 -22.12 2.41 8.19
CA GLU A 141 -22.35 2.10 9.60
C GLU A 141 -21.31 2.72 10.54
N LEU A 142 -20.21 3.25 10.01
CA LEU A 142 -19.04 3.68 10.80
C LEU A 142 -19.33 4.86 11.73
N ASP A 143 -20.16 5.82 11.28
CA ASP A 143 -20.55 6.97 12.10
C ASP A 143 -21.25 6.51 13.40
N GLY A 144 -22.11 5.49 13.30
CA GLY A 144 -22.78 4.90 14.47
C GLY A 144 -21.83 4.18 15.44
N LYS A 145 -20.63 3.84 14.98
CA LYS A 145 -19.55 3.20 15.76
C LYS A 145 -18.51 4.21 16.27
N GLY A 146 -18.65 5.49 15.93
CA GLY A 146 -17.66 6.52 16.28
C GLY A 146 -16.34 6.38 15.53
N ILE A 147 -16.33 5.74 14.36
CA ILE A 147 -15.15 5.54 13.52
C ILE A 147 -15.26 6.47 12.31
N ALA A 148 -14.23 7.28 12.06
CA ALA A 148 -14.18 8.14 10.89
C ALA A 148 -13.41 7.46 9.75
N LEU A 149 -14.04 7.31 8.58
CA LEU A 149 -13.32 6.93 7.37
C LEU A 149 -12.63 8.16 6.76
N VAL A 150 -11.31 8.10 6.63
CA VAL A 150 -10.47 9.22 6.16
C VAL A 150 -9.64 8.82 4.93
N PRO A 151 -9.17 9.79 4.13
CA PRO A 151 -8.16 9.51 3.12
C PRO A 151 -6.90 8.92 3.76
N ALA A 152 -6.27 7.92 3.12
CA ALA A 152 -5.08 7.29 3.67
C ALA A 152 -3.92 8.27 3.92
N SER A 153 -3.85 9.38 3.17
CA SER A 153 -2.88 10.47 3.39
C SER A 153 -2.98 11.12 4.78
N ALA A 154 -4.13 11.08 5.43
CA ALA A 154 -4.31 11.61 6.78
C ALA A 154 -3.65 10.73 7.86
N LEU A 155 -3.27 9.49 7.52
CA LEU A 155 -2.70 8.51 8.43
C LEU A 155 -1.19 8.28 8.20
N MET A 156 -0.58 9.04 7.30
CA MET A 156 0.84 8.92 6.97
C MET A 156 1.71 9.76 7.90
N GLN A 157 2.88 9.24 8.27
CA GLN A 157 3.86 9.90 9.15
C GLN A 157 5.19 10.16 8.45
#